data_AF-A0A1I0FR41-F1
#
_entry.id   AF-A0A1I0FR41-F1
#
_cell.length_a   1.000
_cell.length_b   1.000
_cell.length_c   1.000
_cell.angle_alpha   90.00
_cell.angle_beta   90.00
_cell.angle_gamma   90.00
#
_symmetry.space_group_name_H-M   'P 1'
#
loop_
_entity.id
_entity.type
_entity.pdbx_description
1 polymer ?
#
loop_
_entity_poly.entity_id
_entity_poly.type
_entity_poly.pdbx_seq_one_letter_code
_entity_poly.pdbx_strand_id
1 'polypeptide(L)'
;MKAKLEQLGIIISYSRPAVSNDNAFSESLFGSMKTRKQYPRQEFKDIEETREWVLSFVYWYNNEHRHSGIKYVTPAQRHQGIDGNILAKRKEVYRVAKLTFPERWNT
;
A
#
# COMPACT_ATOMS: atom_id res chain seq x y z
N MET A 1 -12.82 -12.53 21.99
CA MET A 1 -12.64 -11.46 20.97
C MET A 1 -13.91 -10.62 20.79
N LYS A 2 -15.08 -11.22 20.54
CA LYS A 2 -16.37 -10.52 20.37
C LYS A 2 -16.73 -9.56 21.52
N ALA A 3 -16.65 -10.02 22.77
CA ALA A 3 -16.92 -9.18 23.95
C ALA A 3 -16.02 -7.93 24.04
N LYS A 4 -14.77 -7.99 23.54
CA LYS A 4 -13.88 -6.83 23.53
C LYS A 4 -14.24 -5.84 22.43
N LEU A 5 -14.66 -6.32 21.26
CA LEU A 5 -15.10 -5.48 20.15
C LEU A 5 -16.39 -4.74 20.51
N GLU A 6 -17.34 -5.42 21.16
CA GLU A 6 -18.56 -4.81 21.69
C GLU A 6 -18.26 -3.77 22.76
N GLN A 7 -17.34 -4.06 23.70
CA GLN A 7 -16.89 -3.08 24.69
C GLN A 7 -16.29 -1.83 24.05
N LEU A 8 -15.57 -1.98 22.93
CA LEU A 8 -14.95 -0.88 22.19
C LEU A 8 -15.92 -0.19 21.21
N GLY A 9 -17.18 -0.62 21.14
CA GLY A 9 -18.17 -0.06 20.21
C GLY A 9 -17.90 -0.40 18.74
N ILE A 10 -17.10 -1.44 18.46
CA ILE A 10 -16.73 -1.84 17.10
C ILE A 10 -17.76 -2.85 16.58
N ILE A 11 -18.46 -2.47 15.50
CA ILE A 11 -19.41 -3.36 14.81
C ILE A 11 -18.63 -4.34 13.95
N ILE A 12 -18.88 -5.63 14.13
CA ILE A 12 -18.29 -6.68 13.31
C ILE A 12 -19.13 -6.86 12.05
N SER A 13 -18.50 -6.72 10.89
CA SER A 13 -19.10 -7.09 9.60
C SER A 13 -18.36 -8.30 9.04
N TYR A 14 -19.11 -9.21 8.42
CA TYR A 14 -18.58 -10.42 7.80
C TYR A 14 -18.83 -10.36 6.30
N SER A 15 -17.86 -10.81 5.52
CA SER A 15 -18.03 -11.02 4.09
C SER A 15 -19.10 -12.08 3.83
N ARG A 16 -19.81 -11.94 2.71
CA ARG A 16 -20.77 -12.96 2.29
C ARG A 16 -20.06 -14.27 2.00
N PRO A 17 -20.68 -15.43 2.28
CA PRO A 17 -20.11 -16.72 1.93
C PRO A 17 -19.71 -16.77 0.45
N ALA A 18 -18.48 -17.20 0.17
CA ALA A 18 -17.92 -17.34 -1.18
C ALA A 18 -17.80 -16.05 -2.01
N VAL A 19 -17.79 -14.86 -1.38
CA VAL A 19 -17.58 -13.58 -2.09
C VAL A 19 -16.27 -12.92 -1.66
N SER A 20 -15.16 -13.29 -2.32
CA SER A 20 -13.83 -12.72 -2.04
C SER A 20 -13.74 -11.21 -2.30
N ASN A 21 -14.55 -10.69 -3.22
CA ASN A 21 -14.56 -9.27 -3.57
C ASN A 21 -15.01 -8.35 -2.42
N ASP A 22 -15.72 -8.86 -1.42
CA ASP A 22 -16.13 -8.08 -0.24
C ASP A 22 -14.91 -7.56 0.56
N ASN A 23 -13.71 -8.16 0.36
CA ASN A 23 -12.45 -7.71 0.96
C ASN A 23 -11.33 -7.51 -0.07
N ALA A 24 -11.69 -7.04 -1.28
CA ALA A 24 -10.75 -6.88 -2.39
C ALA A 24 -9.47 -6.07 -2.02
N PHE A 25 -9.59 -5.11 -1.11
CA PHE A 25 -8.44 -4.32 -0.64
C PHE A 25 -7.42 -5.17 0.12
N SER A 26 -7.86 -6.03 1.04
CA SER A 26 -6.94 -6.91 1.78
C SER A 26 -6.36 -8.00 0.87
N GLU A 27 -7.14 -8.52 -0.07
CA GLU A 27 -6.64 -9.48 -1.06
C GLU A 27 -5.52 -8.87 -1.92
N SER A 28 -5.70 -7.61 -2.36
CA SER A 28 -4.67 -6.88 -3.10
C SER A 28 -3.39 -6.67 -2.26
N LEU A 29 -3.52 -6.39 -0.96
CA LEU A 29 -2.39 -6.30 -0.03
C LEU A 29 -1.64 -7.65 0.05
N PHE A 30 -2.34 -8.75 0.23
CA PHE A 30 -1.72 -10.08 0.29
C PHE A 30 -1.08 -10.49 -1.04
N GLY A 31 -1.68 -10.15 -2.17
CA GLY A 31 -1.07 -10.33 -3.48
C GLY A 31 0.23 -9.53 -3.62
N SER A 32 0.24 -8.28 -3.17
CA SER A 32 1.44 -7.42 -3.17
C SER A 32 2.56 -8.00 -2.29
N MET A 33 2.19 -8.56 -1.13
CA MET A 33 3.12 -9.23 -0.22
C MET A 33 3.80 -10.44 -0.90
N LYS A 34 3.01 -11.34 -1.49
CA LYS A 34 3.47 -12.60 -2.09
C LYS A 34 4.31 -12.41 -3.36
N THR A 35 4.04 -11.36 -4.12
CA THR A 35 4.72 -11.10 -5.41
C THR A 35 6.02 -10.30 -5.27
N ARG A 36 6.31 -9.76 -4.08
CA ARG A 36 7.52 -8.96 -3.82
C ARG A 36 8.79 -9.81 -3.90
N LYS A 37 9.88 -9.23 -4.40
CA LYS A 37 11.19 -9.91 -4.50
C LYS A 37 11.73 -10.46 -3.17
N GLN A 38 11.43 -9.80 -2.06
CA GLN A 38 11.87 -10.18 -0.70
C GLN A 38 10.89 -11.13 0.01
N TYR A 39 9.93 -11.71 -0.72
CA TYR A 39 9.06 -12.74 -0.15
C TYR A 39 9.90 -13.99 0.23
N PRO A 40 9.72 -14.55 1.44
CA PRO A 40 10.47 -15.70 1.91
C PRO A 40 10.18 -16.89 0.99
N ARG A 41 11.24 -17.52 0.49
CA ARG A 41 11.15 -18.76 -0.29
C ARG A 41 11.40 -20.00 0.55
N GLN A 42 11.95 -19.81 1.73
CA GLN A 42 12.22 -20.86 2.71
C GLN A 42 11.29 -20.65 3.90
N GLU A 43 11.13 -21.73 4.67
CA GLU A 43 10.38 -21.70 5.92
C GLU A 43 11.06 -20.79 6.93
N PHE A 44 10.26 -20.16 7.79
CA PHE A 44 10.79 -19.44 8.94
C PHE A 44 11.25 -20.42 10.01
N LYS A 45 12.36 -20.10 10.67
CA LYS A 45 12.92 -20.87 11.79
C LYS A 45 11.98 -20.85 13.00
N ASP A 46 11.40 -19.70 13.29
CA ASP A 46 10.52 -19.50 14.43
C ASP A 46 9.50 -18.35 14.22
N ILE A 47 8.64 -18.16 15.22
CA ILE A 47 7.59 -17.15 15.17
C ILE A 47 8.15 -15.73 15.24
N GLU A 48 9.30 -15.51 15.86
CA GLU A 48 9.88 -14.17 15.96
C GLU A 48 10.43 -13.73 14.61
N GLU A 49 11.14 -14.61 13.90
CA GLU A 49 11.58 -14.34 12.52
C GLU A 49 10.39 -14.02 11.60
N THR A 50 9.28 -14.76 11.76
CA THR A 50 8.05 -14.50 11.01
C THR A 50 7.51 -13.09 11.31
N ARG A 51 7.47 -12.69 12.59
CA ARG A 51 6.99 -11.37 13.00
C ARG A 51 7.88 -10.25 12.49
N GLU A 52 9.20 -10.39 12.61
CA GLU A 52 10.17 -9.43 12.09
C GLU A 52 10.00 -9.23 10.59
N TRP A 53 9.86 -10.33 9.85
CA TRP A 53 9.64 -10.27 8.42
C TRP A 53 8.32 -9.55 8.07
N VAL A 54 7.22 -9.90 8.74
CA VAL A 54 5.92 -9.24 8.51
C VAL A 54 5.99 -7.75 8.86
N LEU A 55 6.64 -7.37 9.96
CA LEU A 55 6.82 -5.96 10.35
C LEU A 55 7.65 -5.20 9.30
N SER A 56 8.70 -5.82 8.77
CA SER A 56 9.50 -5.24 7.69
C SER A 56 8.65 -5.01 6.43
N PHE A 57 7.76 -5.95 6.09
CA PHE A 57 6.84 -5.82 4.98
C PHE A 57 5.84 -4.66 5.20
N VAL A 58 5.24 -4.58 6.39
CA VAL A 58 4.29 -3.51 6.74
C VAL A 58 4.95 -2.15 6.67
N TYR A 59 6.16 -2.02 7.21
CA TYR A 59 6.93 -0.78 7.14
C TYR A 59 7.19 -0.38 5.69
N TRP A 60 7.71 -1.30 4.88
CA TRP A 60 7.99 -1.06 3.47
C TRP A 60 6.72 -0.69 2.69
N TYR A 61 5.62 -1.41 2.88
CA TYR A 61 4.37 -1.17 2.19
C TYR A 61 3.85 0.24 2.47
N ASN A 62 3.87 0.66 3.74
CA ASN A 62 3.33 1.95 4.15
C ASN A 62 4.24 3.13 3.81
N ASN A 63 5.57 2.96 3.93
CA ASN A 63 6.50 4.09 3.92
C ASN A 63 7.39 4.18 2.67
N GLU A 64 7.53 3.11 1.89
CA GLU A 64 8.45 3.07 0.75
C GLU A 64 7.75 2.72 -0.56
N HIS A 65 6.79 1.79 -0.51
CA HIS A 65 6.09 1.32 -1.69
C HIS A 65 5.18 2.43 -2.26
N ARG A 66 5.34 2.71 -3.56
CA ARG A 66 4.55 3.71 -4.28
C ARG A 66 3.48 3.01 -5.11
N HIS A 67 2.22 3.28 -4.78
CA HIS A 67 1.08 2.61 -5.39
C HIS A 67 0.53 3.38 -6.58
N SER A 68 0.39 2.72 -7.73
CA SER A 68 -0.21 3.30 -8.94
C SER A 68 -1.63 3.81 -8.68
N GLY A 69 -2.44 3.07 -7.92
CA GLY A 69 -3.82 3.44 -7.56
C GLY A 69 -3.95 4.76 -6.79
N ILE A 70 -2.88 5.23 -6.16
CA ILE A 70 -2.82 6.54 -5.48
C ILE A 70 -1.81 7.49 -6.13
N LYS A 71 -1.54 7.33 -7.43
CA LYS A 71 -0.64 8.18 -8.22
C LYS A 71 0.82 8.13 -7.74
N TYR A 72 1.30 6.94 -7.37
CA TYR A 72 2.69 6.69 -6.97
C TYR A 72 3.17 7.57 -5.81
N VAL A 73 2.33 7.73 -4.79
CA VAL A 73 2.72 8.16 -3.44
C VAL A 73 2.67 6.95 -2.51
N THR A 74 3.26 7.07 -1.33
CA THR A 74 3.21 5.99 -0.34
C THR A 74 1.88 6.02 0.42
N PRO A 75 1.38 4.88 0.94
CA PRO A 75 0.17 4.85 1.75
C PRO A 75 0.24 5.81 2.94
N ALA A 76 1.39 5.89 3.62
CA ALA A 76 1.59 6.82 4.73
C ALA A 76 1.45 8.28 4.30
N GLN A 77 2.02 8.67 3.14
CA GLN A 77 1.89 10.04 2.61
C GLN A 77 0.44 10.40 2.31
N ARG A 78 -0.32 9.46 1.72
CA ARG A 78 -1.75 9.64 1.46
C ARG A 78 -2.55 9.72 2.76
N HIS A 79 -2.26 8.84 3.72
CA HIS A 79 -2.93 8.80 5.01
C HIS A 79 -2.73 10.10 5.81
N GLN A 80 -1.51 10.66 5.77
CA GLN A 80 -1.17 11.94 6.41
C GLN A 80 -1.68 13.17 5.64
N GLY A 81 -2.26 13.00 4.44
CA GLY A 81 -2.76 14.11 3.61
C GLY A 81 -1.67 14.98 2.97
N ILE A 82 -0.40 14.58 3.02
CA ILE A 82 0.72 15.36 2.47
C ILE A 82 0.93 15.13 0.96
N ASP A 83 0.22 14.16 0.37
CA ASP A 83 0.37 13.80 -1.02
C ASP A 83 -0.03 14.92 -2.00
N GLY A 84 -0.93 15.81 -1.61
CA GLY A 84 -1.30 16.99 -2.41
C GLY A 84 -0.09 17.84 -2.79
N ASN A 85 0.78 18.14 -1.82
CA ASN A 85 2.00 18.91 -2.04
C ASN A 85 3.00 18.17 -2.94
N ILE A 86 3.13 16.85 -2.74
CA ILE A 86 4.01 15.98 -3.53
C ILE A 86 3.56 15.98 -4.99
N LEU A 87 2.26 15.83 -5.23
CA LEU A 87 1.68 15.78 -6.58
C LEU A 87 1.74 17.14 -7.28
N ALA A 88 1.53 18.24 -6.55
CA ALA A 88 1.69 19.59 -7.09
C ALA A 88 3.15 19.85 -7.55
N LYS A 89 4.13 19.52 -6.71
CA LYS A 89 5.56 19.61 -7.05
C LYS A 89 5.89 18.77 -8.29
N ARG A 90 5.36 17.56 -8.36
CA ARG A 90 5.59 16.66 -9.51
C ARG A 90 4.99 17.22 -10.81
N LYS A 91 3.80 17.82 -10.76
CA LYS A 91 3.18 18.48 -11.92
C LYS A 91 4.08 19.60 -12.45
N GLU A 92 4.69 20.37 -11.56
CA GLU A 92 5.60 21.44 -11.93
C GLU A 92 6.87 20.92 -12.60
N VAL A 93 7.49 19.86 -12.06
CA VAL A 93 8.64 19.21 -12.70
C VAL A 93 8.30 18.75 -14.12
N TYR A 94 7.14 18.12 -14.33
CA TYR A 94 6.72 17.70 -15.66
C TYR A 94 6.44 18.89 -16.59
N ARG A 95 5.87 19.99 -16.08
CA ARG A 95 5.62 21.21 -16.85
C ARG A 95 6.93 21.79 -17.36
N VAL A 96 7.93 21.93 -16.50
CA VAL A 96 9.27 22.41 -16.88
C VAL A 96 9.91 21.48 -17.89
N ALA A 97 9.91 20.17 -17.65
CA ALA A 97 10.51 19.20 -18.57
C ALA A 97 9.89 19.26 -19.98
N LYS A 98 8.56 19.40 -20.07
CA LYS A 98 7.84 19.57 -21.36
C LYS A 98 8.23 20.84 -22.09
N LEU A 99 8.46 21.93 -21.37
CA LEU A 99 8.90 23.20 -21.99
C LEU A 99 10.36 23.14 -22.43
N THR A 100 11.22 22.44 -21.70
CA THR A 100 12.65 22.33 -22.00
C THR A 100 12.93 21.37 -23.16
N PHE A 101 12.20 20.26 -23.26
CA PHE A 101 12.44 19.21 -24.25
C PHE A 101 11.14 18.82 -24.99
N PRO A 102 10.49 19.76 -25.70
CA PRO A 102 9.20 19.51 -26.34
C PRO A 102 9.22 18.32 -27.31
N GLU A 103 10.36 18.04 -27.95
CA GLU A 103 10.55 16.92 -28.89
C GLU A 103 10.28 15.54 -28.27
N ARG A 104 10.43 15.39 -26.94
CA ARG A 104 10.12 14.13 -26.23
C ARG A 104 8.62 13.90 -26.01
N TRP A 105 7.80 14.93 -26.25
CA TRP A 105 6.34 14.90 -26.03
C TRP A 105 5.55 15.16 -27.30
N ASN A 106 6.19 15.19 -28.47
CA ASN A 106 5.50 15.17 -29.75
C ASN A 106 4.77 13.83 -29.89
N THR A 107 3.46 13.90 -30.09
CA THR A 107 2.60 12.75 -30.42
C THR A 107 2.45 12.68 -31.93
#